data_AF-A0A975JB09-F1
#
_entry.id   AF-A0A975JB09-F1
#
_cell.length_a   1.000
_cell.length_b   1.000
_cell.length_c   1.000
_cell.angle_alpha   90.00
_cell.angle_beta   90.00
_cell.angle_gamma   90.00
#
_symmetry.space_group_name_H-M   'P 1'
#
loop_
_entity.id
_entity.type
_entity.pdbx_description
1 polymer ?
#
loop_
_entity_poly.entity_id
_entity_poly.type
_entity_poly.pdbx_seq_one_letter_code
_entity_poly.pdbx_strand_id
1 'polypeptide(L)'
;MSTAAPKRNAIGRVLMGVLIFQLGLAGLLFLGDLQNGFRLPSFGPSAPQLTEPVRPGDQTRRFAPDRAPPGGQPLRTDPLPERLTLTPVSAGDAVLLEGAIAGGDAVRILKQIEGLTPAPTRAILNSPGGSVQDALQLGRALRQAGMDTEMRSGDICYSACPYLLAAGVSRTLPEDASVGVHQHYFGENSFLPAFVAVEDIQRGQGEVMRYLDQMGIDPLVMQHALVTPPDQIYVLLREELERYGFIEAEDG
;
A
#
# COMPACT_ATOMS: atom_id res chain seq x y z
N MET A 1 53.58 62.62 -10.90
CA MET A 1 52.61 62.02 -9.96
C MET A 1 51.66 61.14 -10.76
N SER A 2 51.80 59.81 -10.67
CA SER A 2 50.93 58.86 -11.36
C SER A 2 50.34 57.93 -10.32
N THR A 3 49.05 58.06 -10.04
CA THR A 3 48.29 57.21 -9.13
C THR A 3 47.57 56.14 -9.95
N ALA A 4 48.04 54.90 -9.88
CA ALA A 4 47.39 53.76 -10.50
C ALA A 4 46.08 53.43 -9.78
N ALA A 5 44.97 53.38 -10.51
CA ALA A 5 43.67 52.97 -9.98
C ALA A 5 43.67 51.48 -9.58
N PRO A 6 43.01 51.08 -8.48
CA PRO A 6 43.02 49.69 -8.02
C PRO A 6 42.26 48.80 -9.01
N LYS A 7 42.91 47.74 -9.50
CA LYS A 7 42.27 46.70 -10.33
C LYS A 7 41.16 46.04 -9.51
N ARG A 8 39.90 46.44 -9.76
CA ARG A 8 38.69 45.85 -9.15
C ARG A 8 38.72 44.33 -9.33
N ASN A 9 38.85 43.60 -8.22
CA ASN A 9 39.00 42.15 -8.09
C ASN A 9 38.08 41.36 -9.04
N ALA A 10 38.54 41.15 -10.28
CA ALA A 10 37.82 40.41 -11.30
C ALA A 10 37.61 38.96 -10.86
N ILE A 11 38.61 38.40 -10.18
CA ILE A 11 38.57 37.07 -9.56
C ILE A 11 37.42 36.98 -8.54
N GLY A 12 37.25 37.98 -7.67
CA GLY A 12 36.17 38.00 -6.69
C GLY A 12 34.77 38.03 -7.32
N ARG A 13 34.61 38.75 -8.45
CA ARG A 13 33.34 38.77 -9.20
C ARG A 13 33.05 37.43 -9.88
N VAL A 14 34.07 36.76 -10.41
CA VAL A 14 33.91 35.42 -11.01
C VAL A 14 33.55 34.40 -9.93
N LEU A 15 34.25 34.39 -8.79
CA LEU A 15 33.95 33.51 -7.66
C LEU A 15 32.54 33.75 -7.11
N MET A 16 32.12 35.01 -6.98
CA MET A 16 30.76 35.35 -6.56
C MET A 16 29.72 34.89 -7.57
N GLY A 17 29.99 35.02 -8.87
CA GLY A 17 29.12 34.52 -9.94
C GLY A 17 28.96 32.99 -9.89
N VAL A 18 30.06 32.27 -9.66
CA VAL A 18 30.03 30.80 -9.48
C VAL A 18 29.24 30.42 -8.23
N LEU A 19 29.43 31.11 -7.11
CA LEU A 19 28.69 30.84 -5.88
C LEU A 19 27.18 31.06 -6.04
N ILE A 20 26.78 32.16 -6.68
CA ILE A 20 25.36 32.44 -6.97
C ILE A 20 24.78 31.36 -7.88
N PHE A 21 25.53 30.92 -8.89
CA PHE A 21 25.11 29.83 -9.77
C PHE A 21 24.96 28.51 -9.00
N GLN A 22 25.91 28.17 -8.12
CA GLN A 22 25.85 26.98 -7.27
C GLN A 22 24.66 27.01 -6.30
N LEU A 23 24.39 28.15 -5.68
CA LEU A 23 23.21 28.33 -4.81
C LEU A 23 21.90 28.27 -5.60
N GLY A 24 21.89 28.79 -6.84
CA GLY A 24 20.74 28.67 -7.74
C GLY A 24 20.47 27.22 -8.16
N LEU A 25 21.52 26.46 -8.50
CA LEU A 25 21.41 25.04 -8.83
C LEU A 25 20.98 24.21 -7.60
N ALA A 26 21.55 24.50 -6.43
CA ALA A 26 21.14 23.86 -5.17
C ALA A 26 19.69 24.16 -4.83
N GLY A 27 19.24 25.41 -5.03
CA GLY A 27 17.84 25.81 -4.87
C GLY A 27 16.91 25.08 -5.83
N LEU A 28 17.31 24.92 -7.10
CA LEU A 28 16.56 24.18 -8.12
C LEU A 28 16.46 22.69 -7.81
N LEU A 29 17.55 22.05 -7.40
CA LEU A 29 17.57 20.65 -6.98
C LEU A 29 16.71 20.44 -5.73
N PHE A 30 16.82 21.34 -4.76
CA PHE A 30 16.01 21.31 -3.54
C PHE A 30 14.51 21.49 -3.85
N LEU A 31 14.14 22.39 -4.77
CA LEU A 31 12.75 22.56 -5.21
C LEU A 31 12.23 21.33 -5.98
N GLY A 32 13.07 20.74 -6.83
CA GLY A 32 12.75 19.52 -7.57
C GLY A 32 12.60 18.31 -6.65
N ASP A 33 13.44 18.18 -5.63
CA ASP A 33 13.33 17.11 -4.64
C ASP A 33 12.16 17.33 -3.67
N LEU A 34 11.79 18.57 -3.35
CA LEU A 34 10.56 18.90 -2.62
C LEU A 34 9.30 18.48 -3.41
N GLN A 35 9.31 18.65 -4.74
CA GLN A 35 8.22 18.18 -5.60
C GLN A 35 8.11 16.66 -5.67
N ASN A 36 9.23 15.94 -5.57
CA ASN A 36 9.28 14.47 -5.71
C ASN A 36 9.38 13.71 -4.37
N GLY A 37 9.39 14.42 -3.24
CA GLY A 37 9.61 13.86 -1.91
C GLY A 37 11.09 13.53 -1.67
N PHE A 38 11.76 14.37 -0.88
CA PHE A 38 13.17 14.19 -0.54
C PHE A 38 13.40 12.85 0.19
N ARG A 39 14.07 11.89 -0.46
CA ARG A 39 14.50 10.61 0.13
C ARG A 39 16.02 10.56 0.21
N LEU A 40 16.57 10.54 1.41
CA LEU A 40 18.00 10.26 1.62
C LEU A 40 18.30 8.83 1.12
N PRO A 41 19.41 8.60 0.40
CA PRO A 41 19.84 7.24 0.05
C PRO A 41 20.10 6.46 1.34
N SER A 42 19.25 5.46 1.59
CA SER A 42 19.39 4.55 2.72
C SER A 42 20.48 3.52 2.41
N PHE A 43 21.59 3.58 3.14
CA PHE A 43 22.62 2.54 3.17
C PHE A 43 22.28 1.47 4.20
N GLY A 44 21.21 0.72 3.96
CA GLY A 44 20.86 -0.49 4.69
C GLY A 44 20.93 -1.71 3.76
N PRO A 45 21.07 -2.95 4.29
CA PRO A 45 20.87 -4.12 3.47
C PRO A 45 19.47 -4.03 2.85
N SER A 46 19.43 -4.21 1.54
CA SER A 46 18.21 -4.25 0.77
C SER A 46 17.31 -5.35 1.31
N ALA A 47 16.05 -5.04 1.67
CA ALA A 47 15.09 -6.08 2.05
C ALA A 47 15.04 -7.18 0.97
N PRO A 48 14.82 -8.45 1.34
CA PRO A 48 14.71 -9.55 0.37
C PRO A 48 13.58 -9.34 -0.64
N GLN A 49 13.62 -10.06 -1.77
CA GLN A 49 12.56 -10.02 -2.78
C GLN A 49 11.29 -10.76 -2.31
N LEU A 50 10.11 -10.38 -2.83
CA LEU A 50 8.83 -11.03 -2.49
C LEU A 50 8.80 -12.54 -2.74
N THR A 51 9.64 -13.04 -3.65
CA THR A 51 9.75 -14.45 -4.01
C THR A 51 10.61 -15.27 -3.05
N GLU A 52 11.34 -14.62 -2.14
CA GLU A 52 12.18 -15.30 -1.16
C GLU A 52 11.35 -15.79 0.03
N PRO A 53 11.62 -17.01 0.56
CA PRO A 53 10.89 -17.55 1.70
C PRO A 53 10.87 -16.61 2.90
N VAL A 54 9.75 -16.54 3.60
CA VAL A 54 9.57 -15.70 4.79
C VAL A 54 9.86 -16.50 6.06
N ARG A 55 10.60 -15.91 7.00
CA ARG A 55 10.94 -16.52 8.30
C ARG A 55 10.68 -15.53 9.43
N PRO A 56 10.39 -16.01 10.66
CA PRO A 56 10.28 -15.13 11.83
C PRO A 56 11.49 -14.20 11.97
N GLY A 57 11.23 -12.89 12.06
CA GLY A 57 12.26 -11.85 12.16
C GLY A 57 12.84 -11.36 10.83
N ASP A 58 12.50 -11.98 9.71
CA ASP A 58 12.85 -11.56 8.34
C ASP A 58 11.57 -11.53 7.49
N GLN A 59 10.61 -10.69 7.86
CA GLN A 59 9.30 -10.62 7.21
C GLN A 59 9.16 -9.46 6.24
N THR A 60 10.04 -8.49 6.34
CA THR A 60 10.02 -7.31 5.48
C THR A 60 10.61 -7.64 4.12
N ARG A 61 9.89 -7.31 3.05
CA ARG A 61 10.26 -7.57 1.65
C ARG A 61 10.22 -6.29 0.85
N ARG A 62 11.02 -6.20 -0.22
CA ARG A 62 10.88 -5.12 -1.20
C ARG A 62 9.51 -5.18 -1.85
N PHE A 63 8.85 -4.03 -1.97
CA PHE A 63 7.51 -3.95 -2.49
C PHE A 63 7.37 -2.82 -3.51
N ALA A 64 6.80 -3.18 -4.66
CA ALA A 64 6.46 -2.26 -5.73
C ALA A 64 5.08 -2.70 -6.25
N PRO A 65 4.00 -1.95 -5.95
CA PRO A 65 2.63 -2.35 -6.29
C PRO A 65 2.43 -2.70 -7.78
N ASP A 66 3.10 -1.96 -8.66
CA ASP A 66 3.08 -2.12 -10.13
C ASP A 66 3.79 -3.40 -10.61
N ARG A 67 4.58 -4.03 -9.74
CA ARG A 67 5.36 -5.25 -10.04
C ARG A 67 5.07 -6.39 -9.06
N ALA A 68 4.00 -6.28 -8.30
CA ALA A 68 3.62 -7.33 -7.38
C ALA A 68 3.31 -8.61 -8.18
N PRO A 69 3.82 -9.77 -7.75
CA PRO A 69 3.59 -11.02 -8.46
C PRO A 69 2.09 -11.33 -8.46
N PRO A 70 1.53 -11.80 -9.58
CA PRO A 70 0.08 -11.92 -9.75
C PRO A 70 -0.57 -13.07 -8.98
N GLY A 71 0.18 -13.81 -8.16
CA GLY A 71 -0.34 -14.90 -7.34
C GLY A 71 -1.21 -15.93 -8.09
N GLY A 72 -1.93 -16.77 -7.35
CA GLY A 72 -2.88 -17.74 -7.88
C GLY A 72 -2.27 -19.04 -8.43
N GLN A 73 -3.10 -20.10 -8.51
CA GLN A 73 -2.76 -21.34 -9.22
C GLN A 73 -3.72 -21.61 -10.39
N PRO A 74 -3.21 -21.89 -11.62
CA PRO A 74 -1.79 -21.91 -11.99
C PRO A 74 -1.15 -20.52 -11.88
N LEU A 75 0.12 -20.48 -11.50
CA LEU A 75 0.87 -19.22 -11.33
C LEU A 75 0.79 -18.40 -12.61
N ARG A 76 0.16 -17.22 -12.52
CA ARG A 76 0.01 -16.33 -13.66
C ARG A 76 1.34 -15.66 -13.97
N THR A 77 1.65 -15.48 -15.25
CA THR A 77 2.80 -14.67 -15.69
C THR A 77 2.41 -13.23 -16.03
N ASP A 78 1.12 -12.99 -16.25
CA ASP A 78 0.61 -11.67 -16.61
C ASP A 78 0.53 -10.78 -15.37
N PRO A 79 0.96 -9.50 -15.45
CA PRO A 79 0.83 -8.55 -14.35
C PRO A 79 -0.61 -8.40 -13.88
N LEU A 80 -0.79 -8.07 -12.60
CA LEU A 80 -2.10 -7.70 -12.06
C LEU A 80 -2.63 -6.44 -12.75
N PRO A 81 -3.95 -6.33 -12.94
CA PRO A 81 -4.55 -5.13 -13.52
C PRO A 81 -4.22 -3.85 -12.72
N GLU A 82 -4.03 -2.73 -13.41
CA GLU A 82 -3.76 -1.40 -12.81
C GLU A 82 -4.92 -0.84 -11.98
N ARG A 83 -6.08 -1.49 -12.02
CA ARG A 83 -7.30 -1.13 -11.30
C ARG A 83 -8.11 -2.38 -10.93
N LEU A 84 -8.99 -2.30 -9.95
CA LEU A 84 -9.62 -3.48 -9.39
C LEU A 84 -10.62 -4.06 -10.40
N THR A 85 -10.42 -5.27 -10.87
CA THR A 85 -11.37 -5.92 -11.77
C THR A 85 -12.27 -6.85 -10.96
N LEU A 86 -13.54 -6.95 -11.38
CA LEU A 86 -14.48 -7.91 -10.83
C LEU A 86 -14.79 -8.95 -11.89
N THR A 87 -14.59 -10.21 -11.56
CA THR A 87 -14.98 -11.34 -12.42
C THR A 87 -15.89 -12.28 -11.64
N PRO A 88 -17.15 -12.50 -12.06
CA PRO A 88 -17.99 -13.53 -11.45
C PRO A 88 -17.38 -14.91 -11.69
N VAL A 89 -17.26 -15.71 -10.63
CA VAL A 89 -16.71 -17.07 -10.64
C VAL A 89 -17.65 -18.01 -9.88
N SER A 90 -17.34 -19.31 -9.84
CA SER A 90 -18.17 -20.30 -9.13
C SER A 90 -19.65 -20.27 -9.56
N ALA A 91 -19.90 -20.15 -10.87
CA ALA A 91 -21.25 -20.00 -11.45
C ALA A 91 -22.05 -18.79 -10.91
N GLY A 92 -21.36 -17.73 -10.44
CA GLY A 92 -21.95 -16.50 -9.94
C GLY A 92 -22.06 -16.41 -8.42
N ASP A 93 -21.75 -17.48 -7.69
CA ASP A 93 -21.76 -17.51 -6.22
C ASP A 93 -20.62 -16.67 -5.61
N ALA A 94 -19.52 -16.47 -6.33
CA ALA A 94 -18.39 -15.70 -5.86
C ALA A 94 -17.95 -14.66 -6.89
N VAL A 95 -17.29 -13.61 -6.43
CA VAL A 95 -16.61 -12.62 -7.28
C VAL A 95 -15.12 -12.64 -7.00
N LEU A 96 -14.32 -12.73 -8.06
CA LEU A 96 -12.87 -12.50 -7.99
C LEU A 96 -12.61 -11.00 -8.14
N LEU A 97 -11.98 -10.41 -7.13
CA LEU A 97 -11.52 -9.03 -7.10
C LEU A 97 -9.99 -9.02 -7.29
N GLU A 98 -9.55 -8.65 -8.50
CA GLU A 98 -8.15 -8.77 -8.91
C GLU A 98 -7.59 -7.45 -9.44
N GLY A 99 -6.42 -7.03 -8.95
CA GLY A 99 -5.72 -5.81 -9.38
C GLY A 99 -5.63 -4.72 -8.31
N ALA A 100 -5.00 -3.59 -8.67
CA ALA A 100 -4.81 -2.47 -7.75
C ALA A 100 -6.12 -1.77 -7.41
N ILE A 101 -6.30 -1.33 -6.17
CA ILE A 101 -7.51 -0.63 -5.71
C ILE A 101 -7.35 0.85 -6.07
N ALA A 102 -7.98 1.31 -7.15
CA ALA A 102 -7.86 2.70 -7.60
C ALA A 102 -8.96 3.59 -6.98
N GLY A 103 -8.73 4.92 -7.01
CA GLY A 103 -9.73 5.90 -6.57
C GLY A 103 -11.07 5.72 -7.30
N GLY A 104 -12.16 5.58 -6.55
CA GLY A 104 -13.52 5.41 -7.07
C GLY A 104 -13.90 3.96 -7.39
N ASP A 105 -13.00 3.00 -7.14
CA ASP A 105 -13.30 1.58 -7.35
C ASP A 105 -14.36 1.06 -6.38
N ALA A 106 -14.49 1.60 -5.17
CA ALA A 106 -15.51 1.15 -4.24
C ALA A 106 -16.92 1.28 -4.82
N VAL A 107 -17.29 2.47 -5.29
CA VAL A 107 -18.61 2.75 -5.89
C VAL A 107 -18.83 1.91 -7.14
N ARG A 108 -17.81 1.79 -7.99
CA ARG A 108 -17.91 1.07 -9.25
C ARG A 108 -18.08 -0.44 -9.05
N ILE A 109 -17.31 -1.04 -8.15
CA ILE A 109 -17.34 -2.47 -7.87
C ILE A 109 -18.65 -2.84 -7.18
N LEU A 110 -19.13 -2.03 -6.23
CA LEU A 110 -20.43 -2.25 -5.59
C LEU A 110 -21.57 -2.25 -6.60
N LYS A 111 -21.59 -1.28 -7.52
CA LYS A 111 -22.58 -1.25 -8.60
C LYS A 111 -22.51 -2.50 -9.50
N GLN A 112 -21.32 -3.06 -9.70
CA GLN A 112 -21.18 -4.31 -10.45
C GLN A 112 -21.73 -5.50 -9.66
N ILE A 113 -21.43 -5.61 -8.36
CA ILE A 113 -21.95 -6.66 -7.47
C ILE A 113 -23.49 -6.63 -7.43
N GLU A 114 -24.09 -5.44 -7.24
CA GLU A 114 -25.54 -5.25 -7.22
C GLU A 114 -26.24 -5.67 -8.52
N GLY A 115 -25.52 -5.64 -9.64
CA GLY A 115 -26.02 -6.04 -10.94
C GLY A 115 -25.94 -7.54 -11.23
N LEU A 116 -25.35 -8.35 -10.34
CA LEU A 116 -25.20 -9.79 -10.53
C LEU A 116 -26.44 -10.56 -10.07
N THR A 117 -26.74 -11.64 -10.78
CA THR A 117 -27.80 -12.59 -10.40
C THR A 117 -27.32 -14.01 -10.70
N PRO A 118 -27.17 -14.88 -9.68
CA PRO A 118 -27.46 -14.65 -8.27
C PRO A 118 -26.52 -13.59 -7.63
N ALA A 119 -26.93 -13.06 -6.48
CA ALA A 119 -26.05 -12.20 -5.68
C ALA A 119 -24.89 -13.06 -5.11
N PRO A 120 -23.64 -12.62 -5.24
CA PRO A 120 -22.50 -13.39 -4.75
C PRO A 120 -22.46 -13.40 -3.22
N THR A 121 -22.07 -14.54 -2.66
CA THR A 121 -21.92 -14.74 -1.22
C THR A 121 -20.46 -14.59 -0.78
N ARG A 122 -19.50 -14.59 -1.73
CA ARG A 122 -18.06 -14.60 -1.43
C ARG A 122 -17.26 -13.68 -2.32
N ALA A 123 -16.23 -13.06 -1.77
CA ALA A 123 -15.24 -12.25 -2.49
C ALA A 123 -13.85 -12.89 -2.40
N ILE A 124 -13.32 -13.33 -3.54
CA ILE A 124 -11.97 -13.87 -3.67
C ILE A 124 -11.02 -12.72 -3.98
N LEU A 125 -9.93 -12.57 -3.23
CA LEU A 125 -9.06 -11.40 -3.27
C LEU A 125 -7.67 -11.72 -3.82
N ASN A 126 -7.23 -10.94 -4.80
CA ASN A 126 -5.86 -10.98 -5.32
C ASN A 126 -5.41 -9.56 -5.72
N SER A 127 -4.76 -8.84 -4.81
CA SER A 127 -4.51 -7.41 -4.98
C SER A 127 -3.20 -6.94 -4.34
N PRO A 128 -2.44 -6.06 -5.02
CA PRO A 128 -1.31 -5.37 -4.42
C PRO A 128 -1.75 -4.22 -3.48
N GLY A 129 -3.06 -3.97 -3.34
CA GLY A 129 -3.62 -2.84 -2.59
C GLY A 129 -3.76 -1.59 -3.44
N GLY A 130 -3.69 -0.40 -2.81
CA GLY A 130 -3.98 0.88 -3.44
C GLY A 130 -4.69 1.84 -2.49
N SER A 131 -5.79 2.44 -2.93
CA SER A 131 -6.63 3.36 -2.15
C SER A 131 -7.20 2.69 -0.91
N VAL A 132 -6.73 3.13 0.26
CA VAL A 132 -7.28 2.70 1.56
C VAL A 132 -8.73 3.13 1.70
N GLN A 133 -9.08 4.35 1.27
CA GLN A 133 -10.44 4.85 1.36
C GLN A 133 -11.43 3.93 0.61
N ASP A 134 -11.09 3.55 -0.62
CA ASP A 134 -11.92 2.64 -1.42
C ASP A 134 -11.97 1.23 -0.80
N ALA A 135 -10.84 0.72 -0.30
CA ALA A 135 -10.81 -0.58 0.37
C ALA A 135 -11.72 -0.61 1.62
N LEU A 136 -11.67 0.42 2.46
CA LEU A 136 -12.52 0.51 3.65
C LEU A 136 -14.00 0.66 3.27
N GLN A 137 -14.32 1.50 2.28
CA GLN A 137 -15.70 1.70 1.83
C GLN A 137 -16.29 0.41 1.23
N LEU A 138 -15.57 -0.22 0.29
CA LEU A 138 -15.97 -1.48 -0.32
C LEU A 138 -16.10 -2.57 0.74
N GLY A 139 -15.11 -2.70 1.64
CA GLY A 139 -15.14 -3.69 2.71
C GLY A 139 -16.32 -3.53 3.66
N ARG A 140 -16.70 -2.30 4.05
CA ARG A 140 -17.93 -2.10 4.88
C ARG A 140 -19.17 -2.66 4.17
N ALA A 141 -19.29 -2.46 2.86
CA ALA A 141 -20.41 -2.95 2.09
C ALA A 141 -20.38 -4.48 1.91
N LEU A 142 -19.21 -5.10 1.70
CA LEU A 142 -19.06 -6.57 1.68
C LEU A 142 -19.51 -7.19 3.02
N ARG A 143 -19.06 -6.61 4.15
CA ARG A 143 -19.48 -7.04 5.49
C ARG A 143 -20.99 -6.90 5.69
N GLN A 144 -21.59 -5.78 5.27
CA GLN A 144 -23.03 -5.54 5.39
C GLN A 144 -23.85 -6.53 4.55
N ALA A 145 -23.33 -6.93 3.39
CA ALA A 145 -23.93 -7.96 2.54
C ALA A 145 -23.75 -9.39 3.11
N GLY A 146 -23.01 -9.56 4.21
CA GLY A 146 -22.75 -10.85 4.83
C GLY A 146 -21.81 -11.73 4.02
N MET A 147 -20.96 -11.13 3.16
CA MET A 147 -20.08 -11.90 2.30
C MET A 147 -18.88 -12.45 3.08
N ASP A 148 -18.45 -13.66 2.71
CA ASP A 148 -17.15 -14.19 3.12
C ASP A 148 -16.05 -13.67 2.21
N THR A 149 -14.81 -13.68 2.70
CA THR A 149 -13.63 -13.34 1.89
C THR A 149 -12.67 -14.50 1.83
N GLU A 150 -12.12 -14.74 0.65
CA GLU A 150 -11.22 -15.86 0.41
C GLU A 150 -9.99 -15.40 -0.37
N MET A 151 -8.92 -16.18 -0.27
CA MET A 151 -7.79 -16.11 -1.18
C MET A 151 -7.58 -17.48 -1.82
N ARG A 152 -7.11 -17.52 -3.06
CA ARG A 152 -6.67 -18.78 -3.68
C ARG A 152 -5.22 -19.04 -3.33
N SER A 153 -4.81 -20.27 -3.57
CA SER A 153 -3.44 -20.69 -3.41
C SER A 153 -2.51 -19.80 -4.24
N GLY A 154 -1.49 -19.24 -3.58
CA GLY A 154 -0.53 -18.30 -4.17
C GLY A 154 -1.03 -16.85 -4.33
N ASP A 155 -2.31 -16.53 -4.12
CA ASP A 155 -2.80 -15.15 -4.25
C ASP A 155 -2.08 -14.22 -3.25
N ILE A 156 -2.01 -12.93 -3.60
CA ILE A 156 -1.45 -11.90 -2.71
C ILE A 156 -2.53 -10.92 -2.26
N CYS A 157 -2.42 -10.43 -1.03
CA CYS A 157 -3.28 -9.38 -0.50
C CYS A 157 -2.43 -8.40 0.31
N TYR A 158 -1.90 -7.39 -0.38
CA TYR A 158 -0.95 -6.43 0.18
C TYR A 158 -1.53 -5.04 0.38
N SER A 159 -0.89 -4.26 1.26
CA SER A 159 -1.16 -2.85 1.49
C SER A 159 -2.60 -2.57 1.94
N ALA A 160 -3.47 -2.10 1.05
CA ALA A 160 -4.89 -1.82 1.34
C ALA A 160 -5.80 -3.05 1.20
N CYS A 161 -5.35 -4.09 0.48
CA CYS A 161 -6.14 -5.32 0.30
C CYS A 161 -6.52 -6.01 1.63
N PRO A 162 -5.64 -6.10 2.65
CA PRO A 162 -6.00 -6.69 3.95
C PRO A 162 -7.25 -6.08 4.60
N TYR A 163 -7.63 -4.84 4.27
CA TYR A 163 -8.89 -4.26 4.72
C TYR A 163 -10.10 -4.92 4.05
N LEU A 164 -10.03 -5.24 2.76
CA LEU A 164 -11.06 -6.04 2.09
C LEU A 164 -11.12 -7.44 2.69
N LEU A 165 -9.97 -8.07 2.96
CA LEU A 165 -9.92 -9.39 3.60
C LEU A 165 -10.54 -9.37 5.00
N ALA A 166 -10.25 -8.33 5.79
CA ALA A 166 -10.87 -8.14 7.09
C ALA A 166 -12.41 -7.99 6.97
N ALA A 167 -12.95 -7.55 5.85
CA ALA A 167 -14.40 -7.39 5.70
C ALA A 167 -15.19 -8.69 5.77
N GLY A 168 -14.60 -9.85 5.44
CA GLY A 168 -15.34 -11.11 5.36
C GLY A 168 -15.93 -11.57 6.68
N VAL A 169 -17.16 -12.09 6.65
CA VAL A 169 -17.81 -12.69 7.83
C VAL A 169 -16.98 -13.87 8.32
N SER A 170 -16.64 -14.77 7.40
CA SER A 170 -15.53 -15.72 7.54
C SER A 170 -14.42 -15.41 6.53
N ARG A 171 -13.22 -15.94 6.81
CA ARG A 171 -12.00 -15.66 6.05
C ARG A 171 -11.23 -16.95 5.81
N THR A 172 -11.02 -17.29 4.54
CA THR A 172 -10.34 -18.52 4.16
C THR A 172 -9.09 -18.22 3.34
N LEU A 173 -7.93 -18.66 3.82
CA LEU A 173 -6.63 -18.41 3.20
C LEU A 173 -5.78 -19.69 3.19
N PRO A 174 -5.36 -20.18 2.01
CA PRO A 174 -4.37 -21.25 1.88
C PRO A 174 -3.01 -20.87 2.47
N GLU A 175 -2.21 -21.88 2.84
CA GLU A 175 -0.86 -21.70 3.42
C GLU A 175 0.11 -20.91 2.54
N ASP A 176 -0.05 -20.98 1.21
CA ASP A 176 0.80 -20.28 0.25
C ASP A 176 0.21 -18.95 -0.24
N ALA A 177 -0.94 -18.53 0.29
CA ALA A 177 -1.46 -17.18 0.10
C ALA A 177 -0.71 -16.20 1.02
N SER A 178 -0.47 -14.98 0.52
CA SER A 178 0.37 -14.02 1.24
C SER A 178 -0.39 -12.73 1.57
N VAL A 179 -0.40 -12.37 2.85
CA VAL A 179 -1.00 -11.13 3.36
C VAL A 179 0.09 -10.25 3.92
N GLY A 180 0.04 -8.96 3.61
CA GLY A 180 1.12 -8.06 3.99
C GLY A 180 0.68 -6.63 4.17
N VAL A 181 1.35 -5.95 5.10
CA VAL A 181 1.00 -4.58 5.52
C VAL A 181 2.23 -3.67 5.46
N HIS A 182 1.99 -2.40 5.19
CA HIS A 182 2.99 -1.34 5.26
C HIS A 182 2.32 -0.01 5.55
N GLN A 183 3.09 1.06 5.74
CA GLN A 183 2.50 2.36 6.07
C GLN A 183 1.58 2.85 4.96
N HIS A 184 0.36 3.25 5.31
CA HIS A 184 -0.59 3.83 4.38
C HIS A 184 -0.49 5.36 4.40
N TYR A 185 -0.48 5.98 3.24
CA TYR A 185 -0.58 7.44 3.10
C TYR A 185 -2.00 7.80 2.66
N PHE A 186 -2.72 8.54 3.51
CA PHE A 186 -4.03 9.07 3.16
C PHE A 186 -3.83 10.39 2.39
N GLY A 187 -3.96 10.34 1.06
CA GLY A 187 -4.07 11.54 0.24
C GLY A 187 -3.20 11.54 -1.01
N GLU A 188 -3.83 11.79 -2.16
CA GLU A 188 -3.14 12.01 -3.44
C GLU A 188 -2.52 13.42 -3.58
N ASN A 189 -2.62 14.28 -2.57
CA ASN A 189 -2.13 15.65 -2.67
C ASN A 189 -0.81 15.86 -1.93
N SER A 190 0.30 15.66 -2.64
CA SER A 190 1.66 16.12 -2.26
C SER A 190 1.81 17.65 -2.12
N PHE A 191 0.70 18.40 -2.08
CA PHE A 191 0.68 19.87 -2.05
C PHE A 191 0.22 20.47 -0.71
N LEU A 192 -0.13 19.64 0.28
CA LEU A 192 -0.60 20.14 1.58
C LEU A 192 0.59 20.49 2.50
N PRO A 193 0.49 21.57 3.30
CA PRO A 193 1.47 21.86 4.34
C PRO A 193 1.63 20.67 5.28
N ALA A 194 2.86 20.41 5.73
CA ALA A 194 3.19 19.22 6.53
C ALA A 194 2.31 19.04 7.78
N PHE A 195 1.84 20.12 8.42
CA PHE A 195 0.95 20.04 9.59
C PHE A 195 -0.47 19.54 9.23
N VAL A 196 -0.99 19.86 8.05
CA VAL A 196 -2.28 19.36 7.54
C VAL A 196 -2.16 17.88 7.20
N ALA A 197 -1.05 17.51 6.54
CA ALA A 197 -0.74 16.11 6.27
C ALA A 197 -0.65 15.27 7.56
N VAL A 198 -0.11 15.82 8.66
CA VAL A 198 -0.01 15.10 9.95
C VAL A 198 -1.36 14.91 10.64
N GLU A 199 -2.25 15.90 10.66
CA GLU A 199 -3.60 15.74 11.24
C GLU A 199 -4.44 14.71 10.45
N ASP A 200 -4.36 14.77 9.12
CA ASP A 200 -5.06 13.84 8.23
C ASP A 200 -4.53 12.40 8.38
N ILE A 201 -3.22 12.25 8.60
CA ILE A 201 -2.60 10.94 8.91
C ILE A 201 -3.16 10.38 10.22
N GLN A 202 -3.15 11.15 11.32
CA GLN A 202 -3.63 10.66 12.62
C GLN A 202 -5.10 10.25 12.58
N ARG A 203 -5.94 11.03 11.91
CA ARG A 203 -7.36 10.70 11.71
C ARG A 203 -7.53 9.45 10.87
N GLY A 204 -6.77 9.32 9.78
CA GLY A 204 -6.77 8.14 8.91
C GLY A 204 -6.37 6.87 9.65
N GLN A 205 -5.33 6.93 10.50
CA GLN A 205 -4.94 5.79 11.33
C GLN A 205 -6.03 5.41 12.34
N GLY A 206 -6.65 6.38 13.00
CA GLY A 206 -7.78 6.11 13.90
C GLY A 206 -8.99 5.50 13.19
N GLU A 207 -9.25 5.88 11.94
CA GLU A 207 -10.28 5.25 11.13
C GLU A 207 -9.95 3.79 10.80
N VAL A 208 -8.71 3.48 10.43
CA VAL A 208 -8.27 2.11 10.17
C VAL A 208 -8.34 1.26 11.43
N MET A 209 -7.84 1.74 12.57
CA MET A 209 -7.91 1.00 13.84
C MET A 209 -9.34 0.62 14.18
N ARG A 210 -10.26 1.59 14.08
CA ARG A 210 -11.69 1.37 14.30
C ARG A 210 -12.29 0.41 13.27
N TYR A 211 -11.86 0.49 12.01
CA TYR A 211 -12.32 -0.44 10.98
C TYR A 211 -11.89 -1.88 11.30
N LEU A 212 -10.62 -2.09 11.63
CA LEU A 212 -10.08 -3.40 11.98
C LEU A 212 -10.82 -3.99 13.19
N ASP A 213 -10.99 -3.20 14.25
CA ASP A 213 -11.75 -3.60 15.45
C ASP A 213 -13.20 -3.99 15.10
N GLN A 214 -13.89 -3.19 14.28
CA GLN A 214 -15.25 -3.50 13.81
C GLN A 214 -15.32 -4.78 12.96
N MET A 215 -14.23 -5.15 12.31
CA MET A 215 -14.11 -6.39 11.57
C MET A 215 -13.65 -7.57 12.45
N GLY A 216 -13.33 -7.36 13.72
CA GLY A 216 -12.79 -8.40 14.59
C GLY A 216 -11.33 -8.75 14.28
N ILE A 217 -10.57 -7.79 13.74
CA ILE A 217 -9.11 -7.87 13.59
C ILE A 217 -8.48 -7.05 14.71
N ASP A 218 -7.49 -7.63 15.41
CA ASP A 218 -6.74 -6.91 16.43
C ASP A 218 -5.98 -5.72 15.79
N PRO A 219 -6.27 -4.47 16.18
CA PRO A 219 -5.60 -3.30 15.65
C PRO A 219 -4.08 -3.28 15.87
N LEU A 220 -3.53 -4.12 16.76
CA LEU A 220 -2.09 -4.26 16.95
C LEU A 220 -1.34 -4.72 15.69
N VAL A 221 -2.01 -5.32 14.70
CA VAL A 221 -1.40 -5.58 13.38
C VAL A 221 -0.80 -4.30 12.76
N MET A 222 -1.36 -3.13 13.08
CA MET A 222 -0.87 -1.85 12.59
C MET A 222 0.54 -1.52 13.07
N GLN A 223 1.05 -2.14 14.14
CA GLN A 223 2.43 -1.94 14.56
C GLN A 223 3.42 -2.32 13.44
N HIS A 224 3.11 -3.37 12.68
CA HIS A 224 3.92 -3.81 11.55
C HIS A 224 3.76 -2.88 10.36
N ALA A 225 2.52 -2.45 10.09
CA ALA A 225 2.22 -1.51 9.02
C ALA A 225 2.96 -0.20 9.21
N LEU A 226 2.82 0.43 10.38
CA LEU A 226 3.31 1.79 10.65
C LEU A 226 4.84 1.91 10.65
N VAL A 227 5.57 0.83 10.91
CA VAL A 227 7.05 0.83 10.90
C VAL A 227 7.64 0.36 9.56
N THR A 228 6.81 -0.13 8.65
CA THR A 228 7.27 -0.65 7.35
C THR A 228 7.15 0.43 6.26
N PRO A 229 8.27 0.82 5.62
CA PRO A 229 8.29 1.83 4.54
C PRO A 229 7.38 1.47 3.34
N PRO A 230 7.03 2.44 2.47
CA PRO A 230 6.07 2.20 1.40
C PRO A 230 6.66 1.44 0.20
N ASP A 231 7.99 1.40 0.10
CA ASP A 231 8.76 0.59 -0.85
C ASP A 231 9.05 -0.82 -0.29
N GLN A 232 8.45 -1.16 0.84
CA GLN A 232 8.58 -2.44 1.51
C GLN A 232 7.20 -2.95 1.96
N ILE A 233 7.12 -4.24 2.28
CA ILE A 233 5.93 -4.88 2.81
C ILE A 233 6.34 -5.83 3.94
N TYR A 234 5.62 -5.79 5.06
CA TYR A 234 5.76 -6.78 6.12
C TYR A 234 4.77 -7.90 5.83
N VAL A 235 5.28 -9.07 5.48
CA VAL A 235 4.44 -10.25 5.23
C VAL A 235 4.12 -10.91 6.56
N LEU A 236 2.82 -11.04 6.85
CA LEU A 236 2.33 -11.68 8.06
C LEU A 236 2.58 -13.18 7.99
N LEU A 237 3.13 -13.74 9.06
CA LEU A 237 3.22 -15.20 9.20
C LEU A 237 1.85 -15.79 9.53
N ARG A 238 1.69 -17.10 9.32
CA ARG A 238 0.46 -17.82 9.65
C ARG A 238 0.02 -17.59 11.10
N GLU A 239 0.96 -17.68 12.04
CA GLU A 239 0.70 -17.47 13.46
C GLU A 239 0.31 -16.02 13.79
N GLU A 240 0.73 -15.05 12.97
CA GLU A 240 0.33 -13.66 13.11
C GLU A 240 -1.06 -13.41 12.50
N LEU A 241 -1.41 -14.10 11.42
CA LEU A 241 -2.76 -14.06 10.85
C LEU A 241 -3.78 -14.60 11.85
N GLU A 242 -3.46 -15.68 12.56
CA GLU A 242 -4.27 -16.19 13.66
C GLU A 242 -4.31 -15.21 14.84
N ARG A 243 -3.13 -14.76 15.31
CA ARG A 243 -3.02 -13.83 16.44
C ARG A 243 -3.85 -12.57 16.25
N TYR A 244 -3.84 -12.02 15.04
CA TYR A 244 -4.58 -10.79 14.73
C TYR A 244 -6.02 -11.04 14.26
N GLY A 245 -6.46 -12.29 14.14
CA GLY A 245 -7.86 -12.64 13.82
C GLY A 245 -8.21 -12.63 12.32
N PHE A 246 -7.21 -12.64 11.42
CA PHE A 246 -7.47 -12.81 9.98
C PHE A 246 -7.97 -14.21 9.63
N ILE A 247 -7.65 -15.19 10.46
CA ILE A 247 -8.09 -16.59 10.33
C ILE A 247 -8.39 -17.12 11.73
N GLU A 248 -9.21 -18.17 11.78
CA GLU A 248 -9.40 -18.92 13.01
C GLU A 248 -8.10 -19.66 13.36
N ALA A 249 -7.81 -19.74 14.66
CA ALA A 249 -6.70 -20.58 15.12
C ALA A 249 -7.03 -22.03 14.81
N GLU A 250 -6.07 -22.79 14.27
CA GLU A 250 -6.25 -24.23 14.14
C GLU A 250 -6.36 -24.84 15.55
N ASP A 251 -7.49 -25.50 15.84
CA ASP A 251 -7.64 -26.33 17.03
C ASP A 251 -6.62 -27.49 16.92
N GLY A 252 -5.50 -27.37 17.66
CA GLY A 252 -4.42 -28.35 17.70
C GLY A 252 -4.78 -29.70 18.31
#